data_AF-A0A7S3UI41-F1
#
_entry.id   AF-A0A7S3UI41-F1
#
_cell.length_a   1.000
_cell.length_b   1.000
_cell.length_c   1.000
_cell.angle_alpha   90.00
_cell.angle_beta   90.00
_cell.angle_gamma   90.00
#
_symmetry.space_group_name_H-M   'P 1'
#
loop_
_entity.id
_entity.type
_entity.pdbx_description
1 polymer ?
#
loop_
_entity_poly.entity_id
_entity_poly.type
_entity_poly.pdbx_seq_one_letter_code
_entity_poly.pdbx_strand_id
1 'polypeptide(L)'
;KANHQISVSRTRLLPDRRTTGPNDKVLTVSLVAGWRDGTKITFAGEGNETHPQIAPGDLVLVLKQVPHARFVREVNDLVFTTKVALVDALCGHNVSIETLEGKTLSIPVPEVSSFFF
;
A
#
# COMPACT_ATOMS: atom_id res chain seq x y z
N LYS A 1 12.69 -5.81 -0.71
CA LYS A 1 12.74 -4.41 -1.20
C LYS A 1 12.07 -4.40 -2.56
N ALA A 2 10.92 -3.76 -2.70
CA ALA A 2 10.17 -3.75 -3.96
C ALA A 2 10.34 -2.38 -4.62
N ASN A 3 10.85 -2.39 -5.86
CA ASN A 3 10.97 -1.18 -6.66
C ASN A 3 9.71 -1.10 -7.53
N HIS A 4 8.96 0.00 -7.39
CA HIS A 4 7.78 0.26 -8.20
C HIS A 4 8.06 1.44 -9.13
N GLN A 5 7.80 1.24 -10.42
CA GLN A 5 7.83 2.31 -11.41
C GLN A 5 6.42 2.85 -11.58
N ILE A 6 6.28 4.16 -11.47
CA ILE A 6 5.00 4.87 -11.61
C ILE A 6 5.18 5.87 -12.74
N SER A 7 4.34 5.80 -13.77
CA SER A 7 4.24 6.84 -14.78
C SER A 7 3.35 7.97 -14.28
N VAL A 8 3.83 9.20 -14.37
CA VAL A 8 3.11 10.39 -13.99
C VAL A 8 3.04 11.33 -15.19
N SER A 9 1.81 11.68 -15.57
CA SER A 9 1.54 12.70 -16.58
C SER A 9 1.45 14.07 -15.91
N ARG A 10 2.25 15.01 -16.39
CA ARG A 10 2.34 16.38 -15.86
C ARG A 10 2.37 17.38 -16.99
N THR A 11 2.03 18.63 -16.70
CA THR A 11 2.10 19.71 -17.67
C THR A 11 3.47 20.39 -17.61
N ARG A 12 4.11 20.61 -18.76
CA ARG A 12 5.39 21.32 -18.90
C ARG A 12 5.27 22.47 -19.88
N LEU A 13 6.10 23.50 -19.69
CA LEU A 13 6.22 24.60 -20.64
C LEU A 13 6.93 24.09 -21.91
N LEU A 14 6.37 24.40 -23.07
CA LEU A 14 6.95 24.03 -24.36
C LEU A 14 8.14 24.94 -24.70
N PRO A 15 8.99 24.57 -25.68
CA PRO A 15 10.17 25.36 -26.06
C PRO A 15 9.86 26.80 -26.49
N ASP A 16 8.62 27.07 -26.90
CA ASP A 16 8.12 28.40 -27.26
C ASP A 16 7.95 29.34 -26.05
N ARG A 17 8.07 28.81 -24.83
CA ARG A 17 7.90 29.49 -23.53
C ARG A 17 6.55 30.19 -23.34
N ARG A 18 5.56 29.83 -24.14
CA ARG A 18 4.23 30.47 -24.15
C ARG A 18 3.10 29.47 -23.99
N THR A 19 3.27 28.27 -24.52
CA THR A 19 2.26 27.21 -24.43
C THR A 19 2.71 26.12 -23.48
N THR A 20 1.73 25.42 -22.92
CA THR A 20 1.95 24.28 -22.04
C THR A 20 1.49 23.01 -22.75
N GLY A 21 2.21 21.91 -22.52
CA GLY A 21 1.91 20.61 -23.11
C GLY A 21 2.00 19.48 -22.08
N PRO A 22 1.32 18.35 -22.35
CA PRO A 22 1.47 17.15 -21.53
C PRO A 22 2.88 16.56 -21.68
N ASN A 23 3.43 16.09 -20.58
CA ASN A 23 4.72 15.42 -20.49
C ASN A 23 4.57 14.22 -19.56
N ASP A 24 4.83 13.03 -20.08
CA ASP A 24 4.82 11.81 -19.27
C ASP A 24 6.23 11.53 -18.77
N LYS A 25 6.36 11.26 -17.46
CA LYS A 25 7.63 10.88 -16.85
C LYS A 25 7.45 9.67 -15.95
N VAL A 26 8.36 8.71 -16.08
CA VAL A 26 8.43 7.56 -15.18
C VAL A 26 9.25 7.94 -13.95
N LEU A 27 8.64 7.81 -12.78
CA LEU A 27 9.29 7.99 -11.48
C LEU A 27 9.46 6.62 -10.83
N THR A 28 10.65 6.36 -10.31
CA THR A 28 10.92 5.13 -9.55
C THR A 28 10.73 5.40 -8.07
N VAL A 29 9.82 4.68 -7.45
CA VAL A 29 9.60 4.69 -6.01
C VAL A 29 10.15 3.39 -5.42
N SER A 30 11.11 3.52 -4.51
CA SER A 30 11.60 2.39 -3.71
C SER A 30 10.76 2.28 -2.44
N LEU A 31 9.86 1.30 -2.39
CA LEU A 31 9.08 1.03 -1.17
C LEU A 31 9.95 0.28 -0.16
N VAL A 32 10.00 0.82 1.06
CA VAL A 32 10.67 0.18 2.21
C VAL A 32 9.64 -0.60 3.02
N ALA A 33 10.03 -1.77 3.51
CA ALA A 33 9.18 -2.58 4.38
C ALA A 33 8.79 -1.78 5.63
N GLY A 34 7.53 -1.92 6.06
CA GLY A 34 7.00 -1.25 7.25
C GLY A 34 6.33 0.09 7.00
N TRP A 35 6.43 0.66 5.78
CA TRP A 35 5.70 1.89 5.43
C TRP A 35 4.19 1.75 5.68
N ARG A 36 3.60 2.81 6.22
CA ARG A 36 2.20 2.85 6.66
C ARG A 36 1.31 3.46 5.58
N ASP A 37 0.02 3.16 5.67
CA ASP A 37 -0.98 3.86 4.88
C ASP A 37 -0.88 5.38 5.12
N GLY A 38 -1.08 6.17 4.07
CA GLY A 38 -0.99 7.62 4.14
C GLY A 38 0.43 8.22 4.14
N THR A 39 1.48 7.39 4.05
CA THR A 39 2.86 7.91 3.93
C THR A 39 2.99 8.76 2.66
N LYS A 40 3.54 9.97 2.81
CA LYS A 40 3.71 10.94 1.72
C LYS A 40 5.12 10.88 1.17
N ILE A 41 5.25 10.78 -0.14
CA ILE A 41 6.52 10.83 -0.87
C ILE A 41 6.48 12.07 -1.75
N THR A 42 7.35 13.03 -1.47
CA THR A 42 7.40 14.30 -2.21
C THR A 42 8.53 14.27 -3.23
N PHE A 43 8.18 14.57 -4.48
CA PHE A 43 9.11 14.79 -5.56
C PHE A 43 9.14 16.29 -5.90
N ALA A 44 10.20 16.96 -5.45
CA ALA A 44 10.36 18.40 -5.61
C ALA A 44 10.47 18.79 -7.10
N GLY A 45 9.70 19.79 -7.52
CA GLY A 45 9.72 20.29 -8.91
C GLY A 45 9.21 19.32 -9.98
N GLU A 46 8.63 18.19 -9.58
CA GLU A 46 8.08 17.20 -10.51
C GLU A 46 6.58 17.42 -10.82
N GLY A 47 5.93 18.40 -10.19
CA GLY A 47 4.55 18.82 -10.44
C GLY A 47 4.39 19.65 -11.71
N ASN A 48 3.25 20.35 -11.87
CA ASN A 48 2.95 21.11 -13.11
C ASN A 48 3.78 22.39 -13.22
N GLU A 49 4.19 22.71 -14.44
CA GLU A 49 4.88 23.96 -14.79
C GLU A 49 3.99 24.76 -15.76
N THR A 50 3.59 25.96 -15.35
CA THR A 50 2.63 26.80 -16.10
C THR A 50 3.25 28.09 -16.62
N HIS A 51 4.31 28.60 -15.98
CA HIS A 51 4.89 29.90 -16.31
C HIS A 51 6.41 29.88 -16.21
N PRO A 52 7.16 30.50 -17.14
CA PRO A 52 8.63 30.45 -17.16
C PRO A 52 9.34 31.10 -15.97
N GLN A 53 8.65 31.94 -15.19
CA GLN A 53 9.22 32.58 -13.98
C GLN A 53 8.79 31.91 -12.68
N ILE A 54 7.91 30.90 -12.75
CA ILE A 54 7.39 30.19 -11.59
C ILE A 54 8.02 28.80 -11.59
N ALA A 55 8.66 28.43 -10.48
CA ALA A 55 9.19 27.08 -10.32
C ALA A 55 8.05 26.04 -10.42
N PRO A 56 8.30 24.87 -11.04
CA PRO A 56 7.31 23.80 -11.07
C PRO A 56 6.89 23.41 -9.65
N GLY A 57 5.61 23.08 -9.47
CA GLY A 57 5.12 22.60 -8.18
C GLY A 57 5.70 21.24 -7.79
N ASP A 58 5.37 20.77 -6.59
CA ASP A 58 5.79 19.46 -6.12
C ASP A 58 4.75 18.39 -6.44
N LEU A 59 5.23 17.17 -6.73
CA LEU A 59 4.38 16.00 -6.83
C LEU A 59 4.39 15.25 -5.50
N VAL A 60 3.24 15.14 -4.85
CA VAL A 60 3.09 14.37 -3.60
C VAL A 60 2.34 13.09 -3.89
N LEU A 61 3.03 11.96 -3.75
CA LEU A 61 2.41 10.64 -3.80
C LEU A 61 2.00 10.23 -2.39
N VAL A 62 0.77 9.74 -2.24
CA VAL A 62 0.26 9.18 -0.99
C VAL A 62 0.14 7.69 -1.16
N LEU A 63 0.81 6.94 -0.29
CA LEU A 63 0.66 5.49 -0.27
C LEU A 63 -0.72 5.11 0.22
N LYS A 64 -1.37 4.24 -0.55
CA LYS A 64 -2.65 3.64 -0.18
C LYS A 64 -2.48 2.14 -0.07
N GLN A 65 -2.89 1.58 1.07
CA GLN A 65 -2.92 0.14 1.26
C GLN A 65 -4.03 -0.48 0.40
N VAL A 66 -3.66 -1.49 -0.39
CA VAL A 66 -4.61 -2.30 -1.15
C VAL A 66 -5.22 -3.34 -0.21
N PRO A 67 -6.56 -3.49 -0.16
CA PRO A 67 -7.20 -4.53 0.63
C PRO A 67 -6.70 -5.92 0.23
N HIS A 68 -6.35 -6.74 1.22
CA HIS A 68 -5.94 -8.12 1.00
C HIS A 68 -7.08 -9.07 1.36
N ALA A 69 -7.27 -10.14 0.60
CA ALA A 69 -8.42 -11.04 0.77
C ALA A 69 -8.48 -11.74 2.14
N ARG A 70 -7.32 -11.94 2.78
CA ARG A 70 -7.19 -12.70 4.03
C ARG A 70 -6.72 -11.89 5.23
N PHE A 71 -6.02 -10.78 4.99
CA PHE A 71 -5.30 -10.08 6.04
C PHE A 71 -5.73 -8.62 6.08
N VAL A 72 -6.02 -8.14 7.27
CA VAL A 72 -6.18 -6.71 7.55
C VAL A 72 -4.97 -6.28 8.35
N ARG A 73 -4.31 -5.21 7.92
CA ARG A 73 -3.16 -4.67 8.68
C ARG A 73 -3.69 -3.71 9.72
N GLU A 74 -3.39 -3.97 10.98
CA GLU A 74 -3.66 -3.06 12.09
C GLU A 74 -2.33 -2.57 12.63
N VAL A 75 -1.94 -1.35 12.24
CA VAL A 75 -0.68 -0.72 12.64
C VAL A 75 0.54 -1.55 12.21
N ASN A 76 1.06 -2.38 13.11
CA ASN A 76 2.23 -3.24 12.90
C ASN A 76 1.85 -4.73 12.83
N ASP A 77 0.59 -5.07 13.09
CA ASP A 77 0.11 -6.45 13.18
C ASP A 77 -0.74 -6.83 11.96
N LEU A 78 -0.84 -8.12 11.71
CA LEU A 78 -1.69 -8.71 10.68
C LEU A 78 -2.83 -9.46 11.35
N VAL A 79 -4.05 -8.96 11.15
CA VAL A 79 -5.28 -9.59 11.64
C VAL A 79 -5.83 -10.51 10.56
N PHE A 80 -6.08 -11.76 10.95
CA PHE A 80 -6.71 -12.79 10.14
C PHE A 80 -8.03 -13.18 10.78
N THR A 81 -9.12 -13.06 10.02
CA THR A 81 -10.46 -13.43 10.49
C THR A 81 -10.91 -14.66 9.73
N THR A 82 -11.17 -15.75 10.45
CA THR A 82 -11.74 -16.97 9.88
C THR A 82 -13.02 -17.35 10.60
N LYS A 83 -13.90 -18.04 9.89
CA LYS A 83 -15.13 -18.59 10.45
C LYS A 83 -14.83 -20.00 10.95
N VAL A 84 -15.18 -20.26 12.21
CA VAL A 84 -15.00 -21.55 12.86
C VAL A 84 -16.37 -22.10 13.24
N ALA A 85 -16.56 -23.41 13.12
CA ALA A 85 -17.78 -24.06 13.59
C ALA A 85 -17.83 -24.06 15.12
N LEU A 86 -19.03 -23.96 15.71
CA LEU A 86 -19.16 -23.95 17.17
C LEU A 86 -18.56 -25.21 17.82
N VAL A 87 -18.72 -26.38 17.20
CA VAL A 87 -18.14 -27.63 17.68
C VAL A 87 -16.60 -27.56 17.73
N ASP A 88 -15.98 -27.01 16.70
CA ASP A 88 -14.52 -26.86 16.60
C ASP A 88 -13.99 -25.82 17.61
N ALA A 89 -14.79 -24.79 17.90
CA ALA A 89 -14.46 -23.78 18.91
C ALA A 89 -14.56 -24.31 20.36
N LEU A 90 -15.38 -25.34 20.60
CA LEU A 90 -15.58 -25.96 21.92
C LEU A 90 -14.65 -27.16 22.17
N CYS A 91 -14.41 -27.99 21.14
CA CYS A 91 -13.62 -29.22 21.24
C CYS A 91 -12.14 -29.04 20.93
N GLY A 92 -11.73 -27.83 20.53
CA GLY A 92 -10.40 -27.52 20.06
C GLY A 92 -10.21 -27.92 18.59
N HIS A 93 -9.48 -27.10 17.85
CA HIS A 93 -9.23 -27.30 16.42
C HIS A 93 -7.87 -26.75 16.00
N ASN A 94 -7.41 -27.12 14.80
CA ASN A 94 -6.19 -26.58 14.21
C ASN A 94 -6.56 -25.57 13.11
N VAL A 95 -6.09 -24.33 13.25
CA VAL A 95 -6.25 -23.30 12.22
C VAL A 95 -5.05 -23.35 11.29
N SER A 96 -5.29 -23.59 10.01
CA SER A 96 -4.27 -23.44 8.96
C SER A 96 -4.29 -22.01 8.42
N ILE A 97 -3.15 -21.31 8.52
CA ILE A 97 -2.97 -19.95 8.04
C ILE A 97 -1.83 -19.92 7.01
N GLU A 98 -2.14 -19.47 5.80
CA GLU A 98 -1.13 -19.20 4.78
C GLU A 98 -0.55 -17.78 4.99
N THR A 99 0.73 -17.70 5.36
CA THR A 99 1.43 -16.44 5.56
C THR A 99 1.58 -15.65 4.25
N LEU A 100 1.96 -14.37 4.37
CA LEU A 100 2.28 -13.53 3.20
C LEU A 100 3.47 -14.08 2.37
N GLU A 101 4.31 -14.93 2.96
CA GLU A 101 5.41 -15.61 2.27
C GLU A 101 4.98 -16.91 1.56
N GLY A 102 3.70 -17.31 1.68
CA GLY A 102 3.18 -18.55 1.11
C GLY A 102 3.47 -19.80 1.94
N LYS A 103 3.91 -19.66 3.20
CA LYS A 103 4.10 -20.79 4.12
C LYS A 103 2.80 -21.08 4.86
N THR A 104 2.44 -22.34 5.00
CA THR A 104 1.28 -22.76 5.80
C THR A 104 1.71 -22.99 7.24
N LEU A 105 1.15 -22.21 8.16
CA LEU A 105 1.30 -22.39 9.60
C LEU A 105 0.05 -23.11 10.13
N SER A 106 0.25 -24.18 10.88
CA SER A 106 -0.84 -24.87 11.59
C SER A 106 -0.77 -24.47 13.06
N ILE A 107 -1.77 -23.72 13.52
CA ILE A 107 -1.85 -23.23 14.90
C ILE A 107 -2.89 -24.08 15.63
N PRO A 108 -2.50 -24.91 16.61
CA PRO A 108 -3.46 -25.61 17.45
C PRO A 108 -4.13 -24.64 18.42
N VAL A 109 -5.46 -24.69 18.47
CA VAL A 109 -6.30 -23.96 19.42
C VAL A 109 -6.95 -25.00 20.34
N PRO A 110 -6.29 -25.36 21.45
CA PRO A 110 -6.76 -26.42 22.34
C PRO A 110 -7.87 -25.97 23.31
N GLU A 111 -8.04 -24.66 23.51
CA GLU A 111 -8.96 -24.08 24.48
C GLU A 111 -10.24 -23.53 23.84
N VAL A 112 -11.29 -23.37 24.66
CA VAL A 112 -12.56 -22.80 24.23
C VAL A 112 -12.35 -21.37 23.74
N SER A 113 -12.64 -21.14 22.46
CA SER A 113 -12.47 -19.82 21.85
C SER A 113 -13.61 -18.90 22.30
N SER A 114 -13.32 -17.91 23.14
CA SER A 114 -14.31 -16.87 23.50
C SER A 114 -14.52 -15.91 22.33
N PHE A 115 -15.75 -15.77 21.86
CA PHE A 115 -16.11 -14.88 20.76
C PHE A 115 -16.40 -13.48 21.31
N PHE A 116 -15.52 -12.52 21.02
CA PHE A 116 -15.87 -11.10 21.12
C PHE A 116 -16.49 -10.68 19.78
N PHE A 117 -17.77 -10.27 19.82
CA PHE A 117 -18.51 -9.65 18.72
C PHE A 117 -18.23 -8.15 18.65
#